data_AF-A0A9J7KAR3-F1
#
_entry.id   AF-A0A9J7KAR3-F1
#
_cell.length_a   1.000
_cell.length_b   1.000
_cell.length_c   1.000
_cell.angle_alpha   90.00
_cell.angle_beta   90.00
_cell.angle_gamma   90.00
#
_symmetry.space_group_name_H-M   'P 1'
#
loop_
_entity.id
_entity.type
_entity.pdbx_description
1 polymer ?
#
loop_
_entity_poly.entity_id
_entity_poly.type
_entity_poly.pdbx_seq_one_letter_code
_entity_poly.pdbx_strand_id
1 'polypeptide(L)'
;MGPEDVDISWAEKEKCPACFGDTCELLHRGNFATVRPESGRSWRKGIVSTGKIGDVQVIAKTMSKPEAWRRYEKFICRSSPRPKECNPSSFILETMLVTNVALKLPFLRGAFRIAHPDSKPALPVCLSAGFLKEVKKLFVGKESTEMTNGDVIRRAFLSTSLLISEEAVLLRYFTTQLQSPTPWPFPKFYGACGRVIVVEHAGRTLDAFIDFPWKVRADIAVQLLQLVDTLRQTDPDWILFSLDVTFQNFAVDSRGRVRLIDFDDVLVIDRRTVVNHQEQKKVCNEPCYLDFQKKLYYSDQYHCEDILKYTPMMYANSKTSK
;
A
#
# COMPACT_ATOMS: atom_id res chain seq x y z
N MET A 1 -18.18 -12.96 -32.56
CA MET A 1 -16.96 -13.23 -31.76
C MET A 1 -17.27 -12.79 -30.34
N GLY A 2 -17.38 -13.73 -29.41
CA GLY A 2 -17.49 -13.38 -27.98
C GLY A 2 -16.18 -12.71 -27.52
N PRO A 3 -16.18 -12.00 -26.39
CA PRO A 3 -14.94 -11.52 -25.80
C PRO A 3 -14.05 -12.75 -25.57
N GLU A 4 -12.86 -12.78 -26.19
CA GLU A 4 -11.84 -13.75 -25.83
C GLU A 4 -11.58 -13.56 -24.33
N ASP A 5 -11.80 -14.61 -23.53
CA ASP A 5 -11.52 -14.57 -22.10
C ASP A 5 -10.05 -14.20 -21.92
N VAL A 6 -9.81 -12.98 -21.42
CA VAL A 6 -8.46 -12.52 -21.09
C VAL A 6 -7.85 -13.52 -20.10
N ASP A 7 -6.73 -14.13 -20.47
CA ASP A 7 -6.00 -15.01 -19.56
C ASP A 7 -5.41 -14.17 -18.41
N ILE A 8 -6.06 -14.28 -17.25
CA ILE A 8 -5.66 -13.65 -15.99
C ILE A 8 -5.07 -14.67 -15.01
N SER A 9 -4.49 -15.78 -15.50
CA SER A 9 -3.81 -16.78 -14.67
C SER A 9 -2.77 -16.19 -13.72
N TRP A 10 -2.10 -15.11 -14.13
CA TRP A 10 -1.15 -14.34 -13.31
C TRP A 10 -1.78 -13.70 -12.05
N ALA A 11 -3.11 -13.58 -11.98
CA ALA A 11 -3.79 -13.09 -10.79
C ALA A 11 -3.87 -14.15 -9.68
N GLU A 12 -3.78 -15.46 -9.99
CA GLU A 12 -3.90 -16.57 -9.03
C GLU A 12 -5.20 -16.51 -8.20
N LYS A 13 -6.36 -16.35 -8.85
CA LYS A 13 -7.67 -16.19 -8.20
C LYS A 13 -8.05 -17.39 -7.31
N GLU A 14 -7.58 -18.58 -7.63
CA GLU A 14 -7.81 -19.83 -6.90
C GLU A 14 -7.15 -19.85 -5.51
N LYS A 15 -6.24 -18.91 -5.24
CA LYS A 15 -5.62 -18.72 -3.92
C LYS A 15 -6.53 -17.98 -2.95
N CYS A 16 -7.59 -17.33 -3.43
CA CYS A 16 -8.53 -16.63 -2.56
C CYS A 16 -9.32 -17.60 -1.68
N PRO A 17 -9.61 -17.25 -0.41
CA PRO A 17 -9.43 -15.92 0.19
C PRO A 17 -8.07 -15.62 0.85
N ALA A 18 -7.05 -16.47 0.69
CA ALA A 18 -5.66 -16.14 1.06
C ALA A 18 -5.00 -15.23 0.00
N CYS A 19 -5.68 -14.12 -0.32
CA CYS A 19 -5.38 -13.20 -1.42
C CYS A 19 -5.87 -11.77 -1.06
N PHE A 20 -5.75 -10.79 -1.97
CA PHE A 20 -6.22 -9.42 -1.71
C PHE A 20 -7.73 -9.23 -1.94
N GLY A 21 -8.35 -10.05 -2.77
CA GLY A 21 -9.77 -9.96 -3.10
C GLY A 21 -10.13 -10.84 -4.29
N ASP A 22 -11.42 -10.97 -4.57
CA ASP A 22 -11.99 -11.83 -5.61
C ASP A 22 -12.81 -11.05 -6.65
N THR A 23 -12.70 -9.72 -6.67
CA THR A 23 -13.47 -8.84 -7.56
C THR A 23 -12.84 -8.77 -8.95
N CYS A 24 -12.80 -9.93 -9.62
CA CYS A 24 -12.15 -10.11 -10.93
C CYS A 24 -12.98 -9.59 -12.11
N GLU A 25 -14.24 -9.19 -11.90
CA GLU A 25 -15.12 -8.68 -12.98
C GLU A 25 -14.47 -7.54 -13.78
N LEU A 26 -13.73 -6.64 -13.10
CA LEU A 26 -13.05 -5.53 -13.76
C LEU A 26 -11.88 -5.98 -14.63
N LEU A 27 -11.21 -7.08 -14.28
CA LEU A 27 -10.18 -7.68 -15.12
C LEU A 27 -10.79 -8.36 -16.34
N HIS A 28 -11.92 -9.05 -16.17
CA HIS A 28 -12.63 -9.69 -17.28
C HIS A 28 -13.28 -8.68 -18.25
N ARG A 29 -13.68 -7.51 -17.75
CA ARG A 29 -14.25 -6.41 -18.56
C ARG A 29 -13.20 -5.49 -19.17
N GLY A 30 -12.00 -5.48 -18.62
CA GLY A 30 -10.91 -4.63 -19.12
C GLY A 30 -10.17 -5.31 -20.27
N ASN A 31 -9.76 -4.52 -21.26
CA ASN A 31 -8.86 -5.01 -22.31
C ASN A 31 -7.44 -5.01 -21.76
N PHE A 32 -7.11 -6.01 -20.94
CA PHE A 32 -5.78 -6.18 -20.38
C PHE A 32 -4.87 -6.91 -21.37
N ALA A 33 -3.70 -6.35 -21.60
CA ALA A 33 -2.60 -7.00 -22.30
C ALA A 33 -1.48 -7.28 -21.28
N THR A 34 -1.01 -8.52 -21.27
CA THR A 34 0.15 -8.91 -20.45
C THR A 34 1.34 -8.05 -20.83
N VAL A 35 1.98 -7.44 -19.84
CA VAL A 35 3.19 -6.67 -20.08
C VAL A 35 4.31 -7.67 -20.27
N ARG A 36 4.81 -7.82 -21.51
CA ARG A 36 6.14 -8.38 -21.71
C ARG A 36 7.12 -7.32 -21.19
N PRO A 37 8.11 -7.69 -20.35
CA PRO A 37 9.11 -6.73 -19.90
C PRO A 37 9.87 -6.21 -21.12
N GLU A 38 9.44 -5.08 -21.68
CA GLU A 38 10.14 -4.42 -22.76
C GLU A 38 11.50 -3.96 -22.21
N SER A 39 12.55 -4.43 -22.87
CA SER A 39 13.92 -4.01 -22.66
C SER A 39 14.03 -2.49 -22.84
N GLY A 40 14.06 -1.74 -21.74
CA GLY A 40 14.62 -0.39 -21.73
C GLY A 40 13.72 0.78 -21.31
N ARG A 41 12.50 0.59 -20.79
CA ARG A 41 11.75 1.69 -20.14
C ARG A 41 11.40 1.34 -18.70
N SER A 42 11.58 2.31 -17.81
CA SER A 42 11.45 2.22 -16.35
C SER A 42 10.05 1.81 -15.89
N TRP A 43 9.77 0.51 -15.94
CA TRP A 43 8.59 -0.12 -15.35
C TRP A 43 9.08 -1.10 -14.28
N ARG A 44 9.36 -0.61 -13.07
CA ARG A 44 9.99 -1.44 -12.04
C ARG A 44 9.33 -1.26 -10.67
N LYS A 45 8.13 -1.81 -10.51
CA LYS A 45 7.73 -2.55 -9.29
C LYS A 45 6.39 -3.27 -9.50
N GLY A 46 6.42 -4.59 -9.64
CA GLY A 46 5.23 -5.45 -9.54
C GLY A 46 4.20 -5.38 -10.68
N ILE A 47 4.34 -4.52 -11.69
CA ILE A 47 3.39 -4.46 -12.80
C ILE A 47 3.44 -5.76 -13.61
N VAL A 48 2.30 -6.41 -13.77
CA VAL A 48 2.16 -7.67 -14.53
C VAL A 48 1.30 -7.51 -15.79
N SER A 49 0.39 -6.53 -15.79
CA SER A 49 -0.47 -6.27 -16.94
C SER A 49 -0.81 -4.78 -17.02
N THR A 50 -1.04 -4.30 -18.23
CA THR A 50 -1.65 -2.97 -18.49
C THR A 50 -2.96 -3.20 -19.21
N GLY A 51 -3.90 -2.27 -19.10
CA GLY A 51 -5.18 -2.39 -19.77
C GLY A 51 -5.95 -1.09 -19.78
N LYS A 52 -7.19 -1.15 -20.26
CA LYS A 52 -8.13 -0.03 -20.24
C LYS A 52 -9.46 -0.44 -19.61
N ILE A 53 -9.99 0.44 -18.77
CA ILE A 53 -11.36 0.38 -18.25
C ILE A 53 -12.07 1.66 -18.69
N GLY A 54 -12.96 1.54 -19.68
CA GLY A 54 -13.47 2.70 -20.42
C GLY A 54 -12.31 3.45 -21.09
N ASP A 55 -12.25 4.77 -20.89
CA ASP A 55 -11.16 5.61 -21.41
C ASP A 55 -9.94 5.70 -20.48
N VAL A 56 -9.99 5.04 -19.32
CA VAL A 56 -8.92 5.13 -18.31
C VAL A 56 -7.92 3.99 -18.50
N GLN A 57 -6.65 4.36 -18.64
CA GLN A 57 -5.53 3.42 -18.61
C GLN A 57 -5.34 2.90 -17.18
N VAL A 58 -5.19 1.59 -17.03
CA VAL A 58 -5.01 0.91 -15.74
C VAL A 58 -3.83 -0.04 -15.79
N ILE A 59 -3.30 -0.36 -14.61
CA ILE A 59 -2.26 -1.37 -14.42
C ILE A 59 -2.71 -2.38 -13.38
N ALA A 60 -2.34 -3.64 -13.59
CA ALA A 60 -2.42 -4.69 -12.59
C ALA A 60 -1.04 -4.87 -11.96
N LYS A 61 -0.97 -4.75 -10.63
CA LYS A 61 0.26 -4.76 -9.84
C LYS A 61 0.23 -5.91 -8.84
N THR A 62 1.29 -6.72 -8.83
CA THR A 62 1.62 -7.63 -7.74
C THR A 62 2.25 -6.84 -6.61
N MET A 63 1.84 -7.15 -5.39
CA MET A 63 2.11 -6.30 -4.24
C MET A 63 3.18 -6.86 -3.31
N SER A 64 3.76 -8.00 -3.66
CA SER A 64 4.81 -8.63 -2.86
C SER A 64 5.61 -9.62 -3.68
N LYS A 65 6.82 -9.92 -3.21
CA LYS A 65 7.70 -10.91 -3.84
C LYS A 65 7.16 -12.32 -3.64
N PRO A 66 7.43 -13.27 -4.56
CA PRO A 66 7.02 -14.66 -4.41
C PRO A 66 7.43 -15.30 -3.08
N GLU A 67 8.56 -14.89 -2.49
CA GLU A 67 9.05 -15.37 -1.19
C GLU A 67 8.09 -15.02 -0.05
N ALA A 68 7.55 -13.80 -0.03
CA ALA A 68 6.64 -13.34 1.01
C ALA A 68 5.33 -14.14 0.97
N TRP A 69 4.78 -14.37 -0.22
CA TRP A 69 3.62 -15.24 -0.42
C TRP A 69 3.88 -16.66 0.06
N ARG A 70 5.01 -17.28 -0.33
CA ARG A 70 5.36 -18.63 0.11
C ARG A 70 5.46 -18.75 1.64
N ARG A 71 6.04 -17.75 2.31
CA ARG A 71 6.14 -17.73 3.78
C ARG A 71 4.75 -17.61 4.43
N TYR A 72 3.89 -16.75 3.89
CA TYR A 72 2.52 -16.58 4.37
C TYR A 72 1.65 -17.83 4.18
N GLU A 73 1.69 -18.45 3.00
CA GLU A 73 0.99 -19.72 2.73
C GLU A 73 1.48 -20.84 3.66
N LYS A 74 2.80 -20.92 3.87
CA LYS A 74 3.41 -21.89 4.79
C LYS A 74 2.96 -21.67 6.24
N PHE A 75 2.78 -20.42 6.67
CA PHE A 75 2.19 -20.11 7.97
C PHE A 75 0.76 -20.62 8.06
N ILE A 76 -0.10 -20.28 7.09
CA ILE A 76 -1.50 -20.74 7.04
C ILE A 76 -1.58 -22.26 7.15
N CYS A 77 -0.80 -22.97 6.34
CA CYS A 77 -0.84 -24.43 6.31
C CYS A 77 -0.28 -25.11 7.56
N ARG A 78 0.70 -24.51 8.23
CA ARG A 78 1.21 -25.02 9.53
C ARG A 78 0.22 -24.80 10.66
N SER A 79 -0.61 -23.78 10.55
CA SER A 79 -1.68 -23.49 11.51
C SER A 79 -2.97 -24.28 11.24
N SER A 80 -3.02 -25.07 10.16
CA SER A 80 -4.16 -25.91 9.79
C SER A 80 -4.12 -27.28 10.49
N PRO A 81 -5.28 -27.90 10.78
CA PRO A 81 -5.35 -29.28 11.30
C PRO A 81 -4.70 -30.34 10.39
N ARG A 82 -4.53 -30.06 9.08
CA ARG A 82 -4.04 -31.01 8.07
C ARG A 82 -2.85 -30.46 7.29
N PRO A 83 -1.64 -30.37 7.89
CA PRO A 83 -0.50 -29.69 7.28
C PRO A 83 0.11 -30.41 6.05
N LYS A 84 -0.20 -31.70 5.83
CA LYS A 84 0.36 -32.49 4.71
C LYS A 84 -0.33 -32.24 3.37
N GLU A 85 -1.57 -31.75 3.37
CA GLU A 85 -2.37 -31.41 2.19
C GLU A 85 -2.64 -29.91 2.21
N CYS A 86 -1.59 -29.12 2.06
CA CYS A 86 -1.65 -27.66 2.21
C CYS A 86 -2.50 -27.01 1.10
N ASN A 87 -3.71 -26.59 1.47
CA ASN A 87 -4.51 -25.68 0.66
C ASN A 87 -4.72 -24.34 1.40
N PRO A 88 -3.87 -23.32 1.15
CA PRO A 88 -3.98 -22.04 1.83
C PRO A 88 -5.33 -21.34 1.66
N SER A 89 -6.01 -21.52 0.52
CA SER A 89 -7.29 -20.87 0.25
C SER A 89 -8.39 -21.37 1.18
N SER A 90 -8.52 -22.68 1.38
CA SER A 90 -9.48 -23.21 2.35
C SER A 90 -9.01 -23.01 3.79
N PHE A 91 -7.71 -23.19 4.05
CA PHE A 91 -7.20 -23.23 5.41
C PHE A 91 -7.11 -21.89 6.11
N ILE A 92 -6.97 -20.77 5.39
CA ILE A 92 -6.97 -19.44 6.03
C ILE A 92 -8.23 -19.22 6.89
N LEU A 93 -9.37 -19.73 6.44
CA LEU A 93 -10.67 -19.64 7.12
C LEU A 93 -10.73 -20.40 8.44
N GLU A 94 -9.83 -21.37 8.64
CA GLU A 94 -9.71 -22.18 9.86
C GLU A 94 -8.62 -21.64 10.81
N THR A 95 -7.85 -20.62 10.39
CA THR A 95 -6.75 -20.07 11.20
C THR A 95 -7.17 -18.91 12.09
N MET A 96 -6.30 -18.54 13.02
CA MET A 96 -6.49 -17.32 13.83
C MET A 96 -6.57 -16.02 13.02
N LEU A 97 -6.13 -16.00 11.74
CA LEU A 97 -6.03 -14.78 10.93
C LEU A 97 -7.39 -14.14 10.62
N VAL A 98 -8.46 -14.93 10.64
CA VAL A 98 -9.84 -14.44 10.44
C VAL A 98 -10.55 -14.10 11.76
N THR A 99 -9.86 -14.19 12.89
CA THR A 99 -10.44 -13.87 14.20
C THR A 99 -10.24 -12.41 14.59
N ASN A 100 -11.00 -11.95 15.60
CA ASN A 100 -10.78 -10.63 16.19
C ASN A 100 -9.37 -10.47 16.80
N VAL A 101 -8.72 -11.57 17.20
CA VAL A 101 -7.38 -11.52 17.82
C VAL A 101 -6.34 -11.06 16.80
N ALA A 102 -6.38 -11.60 15.58
CA ALA A 102 -5.45 -11.23 14.52
C ALA A 102 -5.63 -9.80 14.00
N LEU A 103 -6.80 -9.19 14.24
CA LEU A 103 -7.09 -7.82 13.84
C LEU A 103 -7.00 -6.82 15.01
N LYS A 104 -6.13 -7.08 16.00
CA LYS A 104 -5.76 -6.14 17.05
C LYS A 104 -4.32 -5.65 16.86
N LEU A 105 -4.06 -4.41 17.27
CA LEU A 105 -2.74 -3.79 17.15
C LEU A 105 -1.58 -4.64 17.69
N PRO A 106 -1.68 -5.26 18.90
CA PRO A 106 -0.56 -6.05 19.43
C PRO A 106 -0.14 -7.21 18.52
N PHE A 107 -1.12 -7.86 17.86
CA PHE A 107 -0.81 -8.91 16.90
C PHE A 107 -0.22 -8.33 15.61
N LEU A 108 -0.90 -7.35 14.99
CA LEU A 108 -0.50 -6.77 13.70
C LEU A 108 0.89 -6.16 13.71
N ARG A 109 1.29 -5.53 14.83
CA ARG A 109 2.63 -4.95 15.02
C ARG A 109 3.76 -5.97 14.91
N GLY A 110 3.50 -7.25 15.15
CA GLY A 110 4.48 -8.32 15.00
C GLY A 110 4.23 -9.24 13.80
N ALA A 111 2.97 -9.37 13.37
CA ALA A 111 2.55 -10.35 12.39
C ALA A 111 3.09 -10.10 10.97
N PHE A 112 3.51 -8.87 10.65
CA PHE A 112 4.18 -8.58 9.37
C PHE A 112 5.40 -9.51 9.13
N ARG A 113 6.09 -9.93 10.21
CA ARG A 113 7.26 -10.83 10.16
C ARG A 113 6.94 -12.21 9.59
N ILE A 114 5.66 -12.59 9.53
CA ILE A 114 5.21 -13.82 8.88
C ILE A 114 5.61 -13.81 7.40
N ALA A 115 5.39 -12.70 6.71
CA ALA A 115 5.71 -12.53 5.29
C ALA A 115 7.07 -11.85 5.08
N HIS A 116 7.40 -10.90 5.97
CA HIS A 116 8.52 -9.98 5.88
C HIS A 116 9.43 -10.07 7.12
N PRO A 117 10.14 -11.19 7.35
CA PRO A 117 11.03 -11.34 8.50
C PRO A 117 12.23 -10.39 8.45
N ASP A 118 12.65 -9.98 7.25
CA ASP A 118 13.88 -9.23 7.00
C ASP A 118 13.64 -7.72 6.81
N SER A 119 12.37 -7.28 6.79
CA SER A 119 11.99 -5.88 6.63
C SER A 119 10.79 -5.56 7.51
N LYS A 120 10.74 -4.36 8.09
CA LYS A 120 9.60 -3.89 8.87
C LYS A 120 8.83 -2.89 8.00
N PRO A 121 7.66 -3.26 7.44
CA PRO A 121 6.83 -2.35 6.65
C PRO A 121 6.41 -1.15 7.49
N ALA A 122 6.15 0.00 6.87
CA ALA A 122 5.92 1.26 7.59
C ALA A 122 4.57 1.26 8.32
N LEU A 123 3.50 0.78 7.68
CA LEU A 123 2.16 0.83 8.27
C LEU A 123 2.07 0.13 9.63
N PRO A 124 2.54 -1.12 9.83
CA PRO A 124 2.54 -1.77 11.14
C PRO A 124 3.26 -1.00 12.25
N VAL A 125 4.23 -0.14 11.92
CA VAL A 125 4.98 0.65 12.93
C VAL A 125 4.07 1.67 13.60
N CYS A 126 3.34 2.44 12.82
CA CYS A 126 2.50 3.55 13.30
C CYS A 126 1.00 3.30 13.18
N LEU A 127 0.58 2.06 12.93
CA LEU A 127 -0.82 1.70 12.88
C LEU A 127 -1.54 2.11 14.18
N SER A 128 -2.47 3.06 14.07
CA SER A 128 -3.29 3.52 15.19
C SER A 128 -4.57 2.69 15.31
N ALA A 129 -5.17 2.72 16.50
CA ALA A 129 -6.46 2.05 16.73
C ALA A 129 -7.57 2.71 15.92
N GLY A 130 -7.50 4.03 15.74
CA GLY A 130 -8.42 4.81 14.91
C GLY A 130 -8.35 4.38 13.45
N PHE A 131 -7.15 4.32 12.87
CA PHE A 131 -6.99 3.94 11.47
C PHE A 131 -7.41 2.49 11.22
N LEU A 132 -7.01 1.58 12.11
CA LEU A 132 -7.41 0.17 12.03
C LEU A 132 -8.94 -0.01 12.10
N LYS A 133 -9.64 0.81 12.88
CA LYS A 133 -11.12 0.79 12.94
C LYS A 133 -11.73 1.18 11.60
N GLU A 134 -11.22 2.23 10.95
CA GLU A 134 -11.72 2.67 9.65
C GLU A 134 -11.40 1.67 8.53
N VAL A 135 -10.21 1.06 8.55
CA VAL A 135 -9.84 -0.01 7.61
C VAL A 135 -10.73 -1.25 7.81
N LYS A 136 -11.02 -1.66 9.05
CA LYS A 136 -11.97 -2.76 9.32
C LYS A 136 -13.36 -2.47 8.75
N LYS A 137 -13.84 -1.24 8.95
CA LYS A 137 -15.14 -0.80 8.42
C LYS A 137 -15.17 -0.87 6.88
N LEU A 138 -14.06 -0.50 6.22
CA LEU A 138 -13.92 -0.56 4.77
C LEU A 138 -13.94 -1.99 4.21
N PHE A 139 -13.28 -2.94 4.89
CA PHE A 139 -13.14 -4.31 4.39
C PHE A 139 -14.28 -5.23 4.83
N VAL A 140 -14.67 -5.18 6.10
CA VAL A 140 -15.62 -6.13 6.73
C VAL A 140 -17.01 -5.50 6.89
N GLY A 141 -17.08 -4.19 7.13
CA GLY A 141 -18.33 -3.49 7.42
C GLY A 141 -18.50 -3.22 8.92
N LYS A 142 -19.76 -3.08 9.38
CA LYS A 142 -20.08 -2.89 10.80
C LYS A 142 -19.85 -4.19 11.57
N GLU A 143 -19.27 -4.12 12.76
CA GLU A 143 -19.18 -5.28 13.64
C GLU A 143 -20.60 -5.71 14.06
N SER A 144 -20.96 -6.95 13.74
CA SER A 144 -22.16 -7.63 14.19
C SER A 144 -21.81 -8.62 15.31
N THR A 145 -22.80 -8.94 16.15
CA THR A 145 -22.67 -9.97 17.19
C THR A 145 -22.56 -11.38 16.60
N GLU A 146 -23.15 -11.60 15.42
CA GLU A 146 -23.07 -12.86 14.67
C GLU A 146 -22.20 -12.66 13.43
N MET A 147 -21.16 -13.50 13.30
CA MET A 147 -20.23 -13.44 12.19
C MET A 147 -20.73 -14.34 11.04
N THR A 148 -21.00 -13.75 9.88
CA THR A 148 -21.40 -14.50 8.69
C THR A 148 -20.18 -15.12 8.00
N ASN A 149 -20.38 -16.13 7.15
CA ASN A 149 -19.31 -16.67 6.29
C ASN A 149 -18.66 -15.58 5.43
N GLY A 150 -19.45 -14.61 4.95
CA GLY A 150 -18.94 -13.45 4.20
C GLY A 150 -18.02 -12.56 5.04
N ASP A 151 -18.27 -12.43 6.34
CA ASP A 151 -17.39 -11.66 7.23
C ASP A 151 -16.06 -12.37 7.45
N VAL A 152 -16.06 -13.70 7.58
CA VAL A 152 -14.83 -14.51 7.69
C VAL A 152 -13.97 -14.34 6.43
N ILE A 153 -14.57 -14.40 5.23
CA ILE A 153 -13.88 -14.16 3.96
C ILE A 153 -13.31 -12.75 3.88
N ARG A 154 -14.11 -11.73 4.26
CA ARG A 154 -13.64 -10.33 4.26
C ARG A 154 -12.50 -10.08 5.23
N ARG A 155 -12.49 -10.79 6.38
CA ARG A 155 -11.37 -10.76 7.33
C ARG A 155 -10.13 -11.47 6.79
N ALA A 156 -10.28 -12.54 6.01
CA ALA A 156 -9.18 -13.18 5.30
C ALA A 156 -8.53 -12.21 4.28
N PHE A 157 -9.32 -11.47 3.50
CA PHE A 157 -8.79 -10.45 2.60
C PHE A 157 -8.08 -9.31 3.36
N LEU A 158 -8.68 -8.83 4.45
CA LEU A 158 -8.08 -7.78 5.27
C LEU A 158 -6.76 -8.22 5.90
N SER A 159 -6.73 -9.39 6.53
CA SER A 159 -5.52 -9.93 7.16
C SER A 159 -4.43 -10.20 6.13
N THR A 160 -4.78 -10.78 4.97
CA THR A 160 -3.83 -10.94 3.86
C THR A 160 -3.27 -9.60 3.42
N SER A 161 -4.13 -8.60 3.19
CA SER A 161 -3.70 -7.27 2.75
C SER A 161 -2.74 -6.63 3.76
N LEU A 162 -3.10 -6.58 5.05
CA LEU A 162 -2.25 -5.99 6.09
C LEU A 162 -0.90 -6.69 6.27
N LEU A 163 -0.83 -8.02 6.07
CA LEU A 163 0.39 -8.79 6.30
C LEU A 163 1.29 -8.87 5.06
N ILE A 164 0.70 -8.88 3.86
CA ILE A 164 1.44 -9.03 2.60
C ILE A 164 1.83 -7.67 2.01
N SER A 165 0.91 -6.71 1.96
CA SER A 165 1.15 -5.40 1.37
C SER A 165 0.22 -4.31 1.90
N GLU A 166 0.81 -3.39 2.64
CA GLU A 166 0.13 -2.19 3.13
C GLU A 166 -0.34 -1.26 2.02
N GLU A 167 0.36 -1.20 0.88
CA GLU A 167 -0.04 -0.36 -0.25
C GLU A 167 -1.47 -0.71 -0.73
N ALA A 168 -1.85 -1.98 -0.76
CA ALA A 168 -3.21 -2.39 -1.14
C ALA A 168 -4.27 -1.82 -0.17
N VAL A 169 -3.96 -1.77 1.12
CA VAL A 169 -4.84 -1.20 2.15
C VAL A 169 -4.91 0.32 2.02
N LEU A 170 -3.76 0.98 1.88
CA LEU A 170 -3.64 2.44 1.82
C LEU A 170 -4.31 3.00 0.57
N LEU A 171 -4.03 2.45 -0.61
CA LEU A 171 -4.67 2.87 -1.86
C LEU A 171 -6.18 2.66 -1.79
N ARG A 172 -6.64 1.49 -1.34
CA ARG A 172 -8.08 1.24 -1.21
C ARG A 172 -8.71 2.24 -0.26
N TYR A 173 -8.10 2.52 0.90
CA TYR A 173 -8.66 3.47 1.87
C TYR A 173 -8.72 4.89 1.31
N PHE A 174 -7.57 5.47 0.96
CA PHE A 174 -7.48 6.89 0.60
C PHE A 174 -8.14 7.24 -0.74
N THR A 175 -8.36 6.27 -1.63
CA THR A 175 -8.99 6.53 -2.93
C THR A 175 -10.48 6.19 -2.99
N THR A 176 -11.02 5.50 -1.98
CA THR A 176 -12.45 5.18 -1.89
C THR A 176 -13.19 6.00 -0.84
N GLN A 177 -12.50 6.54 0.17
CA GLN A 177 -13.10 7.46 1.14
C GLN A 177 -13.24 8.86 0.53
N LEU A 178 -14.46 9.21 0.12
CA LEU A 178 -14.81 10.45 -0.57
C LEU A 178 -14.93 11.68 0.35
N GLN A 179 -14.41 11.62 1.58
CA GLN A 179 -14.66 12.65 2.59
C GLN A 179 -13.75 13.88 2.47
N SER A 180 -12.64 13.81 1.72
CA SER A 180 -11.80 15.00 1.50
C SER A 180 -12.31 15.80 0.28
N PRO A 181 -12.52 17.12 0.42
CA PRO A 181 -12.89 17.98 -0.71
C PRO A 181 -11.79 18.07 -1.77
N THR A 182 -10.55 17.72 -1.41
CA THR A 182 -9.41 17.65 -2.32
C THR A 182 -8.98 16.20 -2.48
N PRO A 183 -9.07 15.61 -3.68
CA PRO A 183 -8.67 14.22 -3.88
C PRO A 183 -7.17 14.05 -3.64
N TRP A 184 -6.80 12.92 -3.05
CA TRP A 184 -5.41 12.55 -2.90
C TRP A 184 -4.72 12.42 -4.27
N PRO A 185 -3.44 12.82 -4.41
CA PRO A 185 -2.67 12.73 -5.64
C PRO A 185 -2.14 11.29 -5.87
N PHE A 186 -3.03 10.32 -5.76
CA PHE A 186 -2.75 8.89 -5.85
C PHE A 186 -3.40 8.30 -7.11
N PRO A 187 -2.89 7.17 -7.63
CA PRO A 187 -3.63 6.37 -8.59
C PRO A 187 -4.97 5.92 -7.99
N LYS A 188 -6.07 6.07 -8.73
CA LYS A 188 -7.35 5.52 -8.29
C LYS A 188 -7.28 4.00 -8.14
N PHE A 189 -7.75 3.45 -7.01
CA PHE A 189 -7.93 2.02 -6.83
C PHE A 189 -9.22 1.55 -7.50
N TYR A 190 -9.13 0.54 -8.36
CA TYR A 190 -10.29 -0.02 -9.06
C TYR A 190 -10.77 -1.32 -8.41
N GLY A 191 -9.87 -2.14 -7.87
CA GLY A 191 -10.23 -3.41 -7.26
C GLY A 191 -9.03 -4.30 -7.01
N ALA A 192 -9.30 -5.51 -6.52
CA ALA A 192 -8.31 -6.56 -6.34
C ALA A 192 -8.89 -7.90 -6.80
N CYS A 193 -8.04 -8.73 -7.41
CA CYS A 193 -8.38 -10.08 -7.87
C CYS A 193 -7.17 -10.98 -7.62
N GLY A 194 -7.35 -12.03 -6.82
CA GLY A 194 -6.25 -12.87 -6.38
C GLY A 194 -5.14 -12.05 -5.73
N ARG A 195 -3.91 -12.19 -6.23
CA ARG A 195 -2.69 -11.57 -5.70
C ARG A 195 -2.32 -10.24 -6.34
N VAL A 196 -3.24 -9.65 -7.10
CA VAL A 196 -3.04 -8.36 -7.73
C VAL A 196 -4.07 -7.33 -7.28
N ILE A 197 -3.65 -6.07 -7.36
CA ILE A 197 -4.57 -4.94 -7.34
C ILE A 197 -4.60 -4.29 -8.73
N VAL A 198 -5.70 -3.62 -9.03
CA VAL A 198 -5.90 -2.84 -10.25
C VAL A 198 -5.98 -1.37 -9.87
N VAL A 199 -5.12 -0.57 -10.47
CA VAL A 199 -5.02 0.88 -10.20
C VAL A 199 -4.91 1.68 -11.49
N GLU A 200 -5.27 2.96 -11.44
CA GLU A 200 -5.04 3.90 -12.55
C GLU A 200 -3.56 3.94 -12.95
N HIS A 201 -3.31 4.00 -14.25
CA HIS A 201 -1.96 4.22 -14.76
C HIS A 201 -1.55 5.69 -14.55
N ALA A 202 -0.68 5.95 -13.58
CA ALA A 202 -0.28 7.31 -13.20
C ALA A 202 0.78 7.98 -14.10
N GLY A 203 1.30 7.29 -15.12
CA GLY A 203 2.23 7.86 -16.09
C GLY A 203 3.63 7.28 -15.99
N ARG A 204 4.66 8.10 -16.28
CA ARG A 204 6.07 7.67 -16.26
C ARG A 204 6.72 8.08 -14.94
N THR A 205 7.61 7.25 -14.41
CA THR A 205 8.39 7.53 -13.19
C THR A 205 9.35 8.71 -13.39
N LEU A 206 9.85 9.31 -12.30
CA LEU A 206 10.62 10.57 -12.38
C LEU A 206 11.96 10.43 -13.12
N ASP A 207 12.57 9.24 -13.14
CA ASP A 207 13.82 8.98 -13.85
C ASP A 207 13.69 9.27 -15.36
N ALA A 208 12.48 9.10 -15.91
CA ALA A 208 12.17 9.41 -17.29
C ALA A 208 12.29 10.89 -17.66
N PHE A 209 12.39 11.79 -16.66
CA PHE A 209 12.39 13.24 -16.82
C PHE A 209 13.73 13.89 -16.47
N ILE A 210 14.78 13.12 -16.16
CA ILE A 210 16.09 13.65 -15.76
C ILE A 210 16.69 14.56 -16.85
N ASP A 211 16.54 14.18 -18.12
CA ASP A 211 17.09 14.91 -19.27
C ASP A 211 16.08 15.86 -19.93
N PHE A 212 14.91 16.07 -19.31
CA PHE A 212 13.89 16.97 -19.85
C PHE A 212 14.30 18.45 -19.67
N PRO A 213 13.71 19.37 -20.45
CA PRO A 213 13.98 20.80 -20.34
C PRO A 213 13.84 21.32 -18.91
N TRP A 214 14.69 22.27 -18.52
CA TRP A 214 14.73 22.83 -17.16
C TRP A 214 13.34 23.20 -16.62
N LYS A 215 12.51 23.85 -17.45
CA LYS A 215 11.15 24.26 -17.05
C LYS A 215 10.28 23.09 -16.60
N VAL A 216 10.37 21.94 -17.27
CA VAL A 216 9.62 20.74 -16.90
C VAL A 216 10.13 20.17 -15.58
N ARG A 217 11.45 20.08 -15.41
CA ARG A 217 12.06 19.58 -14.18
C ARG A 217 11.76 20.48 -12.98
N ALA A 218 11.80 21.80 -13.18
CA ALA A 218 11.46 22.78 -12.16
C ALA A 218 9.98 22.67 -11.74
N ASP A 219 9.07 22.49 -12.69
CA ASP A 219 7.65 22.29 -12.40
C ASP A 219 7.40 21.01 -11.60
N ILE A 220 8.00 19.88 -12.00
CA ILE A 220 7.97 18.61 -11.25
C ILE A 220 8.49 18.80 -9.82
N ALA A 221 9.63 19.50 -9.66
CA ALA A 221 10.21 19.75 -8.34
C ALA A 221 9.28 20.56 -7.44
N VAL A 222 8.61 21.59 -7.96
CA VAL A 222 7.61 22.37 -7.22
C VAL A 222 6.44 21.48 -6.80
N GLN A 223 5.92 20.65 -7.70
CA GLN A 223 4.83 19.73 -7.39
C GLN A 223 5.22 18.70 -6.32
N LEU A 224 6.47 18.21 -6.31
CA LEU A 224 6.97 17.31 -5.26
C LEU A 224 6.98 17.98 -3.88
N LEU A 225 7.35 19.26 -3.79
CA LEU A 225 7.29 20.02 -2.54
C LEU A 225 5.84 20.22 -2.08
N GLN A 226 4.94 20.56 -3.00
CA GLN A 226 3.50 20.69 -2.72
C GLN A 226 2.86 19.36 -2.31
N LEU A 227 3.37 18.24 -2.84
CA LEU A 227 2.91 16.91 -2.49
C LEU A 227 3.18 16.61 -1.01
N VAL A 228 4.31 17.06 -0.45
CA VAL A 228 4.58 16.94 0.99
C VAL A 228 3.53 17.67 1.82
N ASP A 229 3.15 18.89 1.42
CA ASP A 229 2.08 19.63 2.09
C ASP A 229 0.73 18.92 1.96
N THR A 230 0.43 18.38 0.78
CA THR A 230 -0.79 17.60 0.50
C THR A 230 -0.88 16.38 1.42
N LEU A 231 0.17 15.54 1.46
CA LEU A 231 0.28 14.35 2.33
C LEU A 231 0.00 14.66 3.80
N ARG A 232 0.37 15.86 4.24
CA ARG A 232 0.16 16.29 5.61
C ARG A 232 -1.21 16.88 5.85
N GLN A 233 -1.68 17.76 4.98
CA GLN A 233 -2.74 18.73 5.29
C GLN A 233 -4.11 18.36 4.68
N THR A 234 -4.15 17.47 3.68
CA THR A 234 -5.37 17.14 2.94
C THR A 234 -6.47 16.50 3.76
N ASP A 235 -6.11 15.74 4.80
CA ASP A 235 -7.06 15.00 5.62
C ASP A 235 -7.07 15.51 7.07
N PRO A 236 -8.27 15.75 7.65
CA PRO A 236 -8.42 16.29 8.99
C PRO A 236 -8.05 15.29 10.09
N ASP A 237 -8.03 13.99 9.77
CA ASP A 237 -7.78 12.90 10.72
C ASP A 237 -6.40 12.27 10.53
N TRP A 238 -5.91 12.21 9.30
CA TRP A 238 -4.68 11.49 8.95
C TRP A 238 -3.57 12.41 8.45
N ILE A 239 -2.33 12.10 8.87
CA ILE A 239 -1.11 12.63 8.26
C ILE A 239 -0.40 11.46 7.59
N LEU A 240 0.00 11.66 6.34
CA LEU A 240 0.81 10.71 5.61
C LEU A 240 2.26 11.15 5.59
N PHE A 241 3.16 10.23 5.91
CA PHE A 241 4.59 10.48 5.94
C PHE A 241 5.32 9.41 5.15
N SER A 242 5.91 9.78 4.01
CA SER A 242 6.76 8.88 3.23
C SER A 242 8.17 8.85 3.81
N LEU A 243 8.67 7.64 4.08
CA LEU A 243 10.04 7.39 4.54
C LEU A 243 11.01 7.14 3.36
N ASP A 244 10.47 6.83 2.18
CA ASP A 244 11.24 6.58 0.97
C ASP A 244 10.81 7.53 -0.16
N VAL A 245 11.66 8.51 -0.44
CA VAL A 245 11.46 9.51 -1.50
C VAL A 245 12.52 9.25 -2.57
N THR A 246 12.15 8.40 -3.54
CA THR A 246 12.99 8.03 -4.69
C THR A 246 12.23 8.23 -5.99
N PHE A 247 12.95 8.29 -7.12
CA PHE A 247 12.35 8.52 -8.44
C PHE A 247 11.30 7.47 -8.86
N GLN A 248 11.38 6.25 -8.34
CA GLN A 248 10.46 5.17 -8.68
C GLN A 248 9.13 5.24 -7.92
N ASN A 249 9.07 6.01 -6.83
CA ASN A 249 7.87 6.11 -5.99
C ASN A 249 6.88 7.16 -6.50
N PHE A 250 7.28 7.98 -7.48
CA PHE A 250 6.43 9.01 -8.07
C PHE A 250 6.35 8.87 -9.59
N ALA A 251 5.21 9.24 -10.15
CA ALA A 251 5.01 9.30 -11.60
C ALA A 251 4.40 10.64 -12.02
N VAL A 252 4.63 11.00 -13.28
CA VAL A 252 4.05 12.18 -13.93
C VAL A 252 3.04 11.72 -14.97
N ASP A 253 1.79 12.15 -14.81
CA ASP A 253 0.71 11.81 -15.73
C ASP A 253 0.81 12.58 -17.06
N SER A 254 -0.04 12.25 -18.03
CA SER A 254 -0.03 12.90 -19.35
C SER A 254 -0.37 14.39 -19.31
N ARG A 255 -0.87 14.91 -18.18
CA ARG A 255 -1.14 16.34 -17.94
C ARG A 255 0.00 17.02 -17.19
N GLY A 256 1.11 16.32 -16.96
CA GLY A 256 2.27 16.86 -16.25
C GLY A 256 2.12 16.84 -14.72
N ARG A 257 1.13 16.11 -14.16
CA ARG A 257 0.90 16.12 -12.71
C ARG A 257 1.65 15.00 -12.00
N VAL A 258 2.35 15.34 -10.93
CA VAL A 258 3.07 14.39 -10.08
C VAL A 258 2.10 13.64 -9.16
N ARG A 259 2.27 12.32 -9.05
CA ARG A 259 1.49 11.44 -8.18
C ARG A 259 2.39 10.49 -7.40
N LEU A 260 2.01 10.16 -6.16
CA LEU A 260 2.65 9.10 -5.37
C LEU A 260 2.08 7.74 -5.80
N ILE A 261 2.93 6.81 -6.21
CA ILE A 261 2.54 5.53 -6.82
C ILE A 261 3.02 4.29 -6.03
N ASP A 262 3.81 4.49 -4.99
CA ASP A 262 4.34 3.44 -4.11
C ASP A 262 4.09 3.81 -2.66
N PHE A 263 3.55 2.87 -1.87
CA PHE A 263 3.16 3.10 -0.48
C PHE A 263 3.80 2.12 0.50
N ASP A 264 4.81 1.34 0.09
CA ASP A 264 5.47 0.35 0.96
C ASP A 264 6.22 0.97 2.15
N ASP A 265 6.49 2.28 2.11
CA ASP A 265 7.19 3.03 3.15
C ASP A 265 6.42 4.29 3.58
N VAL A 266 5.09 4.22 3.56
CA VAL A 266 4.21 5.33 3.96
C VAL A 266 3.60 5.06 5.34
N LEU A 267 3.90 5.94 6.29
CA LEU A 267 3.28 5.95 7.61
C LEU A 267 1.93 6.66 7.55
N VAL A 268 0.96 6.13 8.29
CA VAL A 268 -0.33 6.79 8.56
C VAL A 268 -0.37 7.16 10.04
N ILE A 269 -0.45 8.46 10.30
CA ILE A 269 -0.41 9.01 11.66
C ILE A 269 -1.79 9.58 11.99
N ASP A 270 -2.30 9.20 13.15
CA ASP A 270 -3.57 9.70 13.67
C ASP A 270 -3.37 11.08 14.30
N ARG A 271 -3.92 12.13 13.66
CA ARG A 271 -3.79 13.52 14.11
C ARG A 271 -4.26 13.72 15.55
N ARG A 272 -5.23 12.91 15.99
CA ARG A 272 -5.83 13.01 17.33
C ARG A 272 -4.87 12.51 18.42
N THR A 273 -3.84 11.77 18.03
CA THR A 273 -2.80 11.22 18.92
C THR A 273 -1.53 12.07 18.95
N VAL A 274 -1.39 13.01 18.02
CA VAL A 274 -0.20 13.85 17.92
C VAL A 274 -0.20 14.90 19.01
N VAL A 275 0.84 14.91 19.83
CA VAL A 275 1.08 15.97 20.81
C VAL A 275 1.65 17.17 20.08
N ASN A 276 0.99 18.32 20.18
CA ASN A 276 1.46 19.54 19.54
C ASN A 276 2.71 20.06 20.27
N HIS A 277 3.89 19.68 19.79
CA HIS A 277 5.16 20.20 20.29
C HIS A 277 5.35 21.63 19.77
N GLN A 278 4.68 22.60 20.40
CA GLN A 278 4.84 24.04 20.10
C GLN A 278 6.21 24.59 20.52
N GLU A 279 7.03 23.81 21.23
CA GLU A 279 8.39 24.22 21.55
C GLU A 279 9.29 24.06 20.33
N GLN A 280 9.88 25.17 19.88
CA GLN A 280 10.82 25.29 18.77
C GLN A 280 11.96 24.26 18.90
N LYS A 281 11.74 23.05 18.40
CA LYS A 281 12.78 22.03 18.29
C LYS A 281 13.68 22.40 17.12
N LYS A 282 14.99 22.40 17.38
CA LYS A 282 16.05 22.48 16.37
C LYS A 282 15.67 21.62 15.15
N VAL A 283 15.70 22.24 13.96
CA VAL A 283 15.39 21.55 12.70
C VAL A 283 16.25 20.29 12.59
N CYS A 284 15.61 19.15 12.36
CA CYS A 284 16.30 17.87 12.19
C CYS A 284 17.14 17.93 10.90
N ASN A 285 18.42 17.56 10.99
CA ASN A 285 19.29 17.40 9.83
C ASN A 285 19.40 15.92 9.44
N GLU A 286 20.14 15.60 8.38
CA GLU A 286 20.27 14.22 7.88
C GLU A 286 20.74 13.21 8.95
N PRO A 287 21.78 13.47 9.78
CA PRO A 287 22.15 12.56 10.87
C PRO A 287 21.02 12.33 11.89
N CYS A 288 20.29 13.39 12.26
CA CYS A 288 19.12 13.29 13.14
C CYS A 288 18.01 12.44 12.50
N TYR A 289 17.80 12.56 11.19
CA TYR A 289 16.80 11.79 10.46
C TYR A 289 17.17 10.32 10.34
N LEU A 290 18.44 10.01 10.09
CA LEU A 290 18.93 8.63 10.07
C LEU A 290 18.81 7.97 11.45
N ASP A 291 19.08 8.71 12.53
CA ASP A 291 18.84 8.24 13.90
C ASP A 291 17.34 8.00 14.16
N PHE A 292 16.47 8.90 13.68
CA PHE A 292 15.02 8.71 13.73
C PHE A 292 14.57 7.44 12.99
N GLN A 293 14.99 7.23 11.74
CA GLN A 293 14.65 6.04 10.99
C GLN A 293 15.12 4.77 11.71
N LYS A 294 16.35 4.77 12.25
CA LYS A 294 16.86 3.66 13.06
C LYS A 294 15.96 3.40 14.28
N LYS A 295 15.58 4.43 15.03
CA LYS A 295 14.70 4.28 16.20
C LYS A 295 13.31 3.78 15.80
N LEU A 296 12.74 4.29 14.72
CA LEU A 296 11.44 3.87 14.22
C LEU A 296 11.41 2.37 13.89
N TYR A 297 12.47 1.86 13.25
CA TYR A 297 12.53 0.46 12.86
C TYR A 297 13.02 -0.48 13.98
N TYR A 298 13.99 -0.06 14.78
CA TYR A 298 14.71 -0.92 15.73
C TYR A 298 14.45 -0.65 17.22
N SER A 299 13.78 0.44 17.60
CA SER A 299 13.40 0.70 18.99
C SER A 299 11.95 0.30 19.24
N ASP A 300 11.71 -0.40 20.35
CA ASP A 300 10.37 -0.72 20.83
C ASP A 300 9.68 0.48 21.53
N GLN A 301 10.43 1.56 21.80
CA GLN A 301 9.97 2.73 22.56
C GLN A 301 9.70 3.96 21.68
N TYR A 302 9.68 3.82 20.36
CA TYR A 302 9.47 4.98 19.50
C TYR A 302 7.98 5.37 19.41
N HIS A 303 7.74 6.68 19.54
CA HIS A 303 6.42 7.30 19.63
C HIS A 303 6.06 7.94 18.29
N CYS A 304 5.08 7.36 17.58
CA CYS A 304 4.60 7.87 16.30
C CYS A 304 4.01 9.29 16.40
N GLU A 305 3.59 9.70 17.60
CA GLU A 305 3.13 11.04 17.94
C GLU A 305 4.22 12.12 17.82
N ASP A 306 5.51 11.75 17.85
CA ASP A 306 6.63 12.70 17.73
C ASP A 306 7.03 12.99 16.27
N ILE A 307 6.40 12.31 15.31
CA ILE A 307 6.80 12.33 13.91
C ILE A 307 6.77 13.73 13.27
N LEU A 308 5.93 14.64 13.80
CA LEU A 308 5.84 16.00 13.29
C LEU A 308 7.18 16.73 13.35
N LYS A 309 8.04 16.41 14.32
CA LYS A 309 9.40 16.98 14.45
C LYS A 309 10.27 16.70 13.22
N TYR A 310 10.02 15.58 12.54
CA TYR A 310 10.85 15.09 11.43
C TYR A 310 10.28 15.48 10.07
N THR A 311 9.10 16.10 10.03
CA THR A 311 8.45 16.48 8.77
C THR A 311 9.27 17.37 7.85
N PRO A 312 10.09 18.33 8.34
CA PRO A 312 10.98 19.09 7.47
C PRO A 312 11.92 18.21 6.62
N MET A 313 12.22 16.98 7.06
CA MET A 313 13.07 16.06 6.30
C MET A 313 12.39 15.44 5.08
N MET A 314 11.04 15.45 5.00
CA MET A 314 10.35 15.05 3.77
C MET A 314 10.67 15.97 2.59
N TYR A 315 11.01 17.25 2.86
CA TYR A 315 11.44 18.19 1.81
C TYR A 315 12.93 18.05 1.46
N ALA A 316 13.75 17.53 2.38
CA ALA A 316 15.21 17.52 2.25
C ALA A 316 15.77 16.17 1.78
N ASN A 317 15.12 15.06 2.12
CA ASN A 317 15.61 13.72 1.83
C ASN A 317 15.10 13.25 0.46
N SER A 318 15.75 13.67 -0.63
CA SER A 318 15.62 13.01 -1.93
C SER A 318 16.85 12.14 -2.16
N LYS A 319 16.68 10.82 -2.09
CA LYS A 319 17.77 9.90 -2.40
C LYS A 319 17.86 9.78 -3.91
N THR A 320 18.97 10.24 -4.48
CA THR A 320 19.34 9.86 -5.84
C THR A 320 19.76 8.39 -5.79
N SER A 321 18.97 7.49 -6.40
CA SER A 321 19.47 6.15 -6.68
C SER A 321 20.64 6.30 -7.64
N LYS A 322 21.85 5.99 -7.15
CA LYS A 322 23.04 5.84 -8.00
C LYS A 322 22.99 4.54 -8.76
#